data_AF-A0A4Q3TSC1-F1
#
_entry.id   AF-A0A4Q3TSC1-F1
#
_cell.length_a   1.000
_cell.length_b   1.000
_cell.length_c   1.000
_cell.angle_alpha   90.00
_cell.angle_beta   90.00
_cell.angle_gamma   90.00
#
_symmetry.space_group_name_H-M   'P 1'
#
loop_
_entity.id
_entity.type
_entity.pdbx_description
1 polymer ?
#
loop_
_entity_poly.entity_id
_entity_poly.type
_entity_poly.pdbx_seq_one_letter_code
_entity_poly.pdbx_strand_id
1 'polypeptide(L)'
;LADGSPMPSRSLAIFLAAGVIIVSLLVATFALPRLLKGVELPPEPSHEREEDRGRVAAASAALRAIEDVSHAMAEGKPNPDLYSDIASRIMEVYRQRIETHTRTDEDDAVLSRKIDDVERRLWLAGLAAERDELGRMARARQIDEVTARRMIREVDLQELRYL
;
A
#
# COMPACT_ATOMS: atom_id res chain seq x y z
N LEU A 1 -33.39 -8.71 68.23
CA LEU A 1 -32.13 -9.47 68.07
C LEU A 1 -31.24 -8.67 67.13
N ALA A 2 -30.40 -7.81 67.72
CA ALA A 2 -29.32 -7.13 67.03
C ALA A 2 -28.11 -8.07 67.11
N ASP A 3 -27.88 -8.86 66.08
CA ASP A 3 -26.78 -9.82 66.04
C ASP A 3 -25.73 -9.35 65.03
N GLY A 4 -24.61 -8.85 65.54
CA GLY A 4 -23.44 -8.39 64.80
C GLY A 4 -22.60 -9.54 64.23
N SER A 5 -23.20 -10.68 63.91
CA SER A 5 -22.51 -11.77 63.22
C SER A 5 -22.36 -11.42 61.73
N PRO A 6 -21.14 -11.34 61.16
CA PRO A 6 -20.96 -11.07 59.74
C PRO A 6 -21.61 -12.20 58.94
N MET A 7 -22.77 -11.90 58.33
CA MET A 7 -23.55 -12.86 57.56
C MET A 7 -22.66 -13.45 56.44
N PRO A 8 -22.31 -14.76 56.47
CA PRO A 8 -21.42 -15.36 55.47
C PRO A 8 -22.01 -15.33 54.06
N SER A 9 -23.33 -15.19 53.95
CA SER A 9 -24.10 -15.13 52.71
C SER A 9 -23.77 -13.91 51.83
N ARG A 10 -23.38 -12.77 52.43
CA ARG A 10 -23.01 -11.56 51.65
C ARG A 10 -21.68 -11.73 50.96
N SER A 11 -20.66 -12.25 51.65
CA SER A 11 -19.35 -12.53 51.06
C SER A 11 -19.46 -13.57 49.93
N LEU A 12 -20.36 -14.55 50.08
CA LEU A 12 -20.63 -15.56 49.06
C LEU A 12 -21.31 -14.96 47.83
N ALA A 13 -22.30 -14.07 48.01
CA ALA A 13 -22.94 -13.35 46.91
C ALA A 13 -21.97 -12.41 46.17
N ILE A 14 -21.08 -11.73 46.90
CA ILE A 14 -20.05 -10.86 46.31
C ILE A 14 -19.03 -11.69 45.52
N PHE A 15 -18.61 -12.85 46.04
CA PHE A 15 -17.71 -13.76 45.32
C PHE A 15 -18.35 -14.32 44.05
N LEU A 16 -19.63 -14.68 44.10
CA LEU A 16 -20.38 -15.15 42.94
C LEU A 16 -20.56 -14.05 41.88
N ALA A 17 -20.88 -12.83 42.30
CA ALA A 17 -21.01 -11.68 41.42
C ALA A 17 -19.66 -11.34 40.75
N ALA A 18 -18.57 -11.26 41.53
CA ALA A 18 -17.24 -11.02 41.00
C ALA A 18 -16.79 -12.13 40.04
N GLY A 19 -17.07 -13.40 40.38
CA GLY A 19 -16.81 -14.54 39.52
C GLY A 19 -17.56 -14.46 38.19
N VAL A 20 -18.86 -14.17 38.23
CA VAL A 20 -19.69 -14.00 37.02
C VAL A 20 -19.20 -12.86 36.15
N ILE A 21 -18.82 -11.71 36.73
CA ILE A 21 -18.28 -10.56 35.98
C ILE A 21 -16.98 -10.96 35.26
N ILE A 22 -16.04 -11.60 35.97
CA ILE A 22 -14.76 -12.01 35.38
C ILE A 22 -15.00 -13.04 34.27
N VAL A 23 -15.86 -14.04 34.51
CA VAL A 23 -16.19 -15.06 33.51
C VAL A 23 -16.88 -14.43 32.30
N SER A 24 -17.81 -13.49 32.48
CA SER A 24 -18.48 -12.82 31.36
C SER A 24 -17.50 -11.99 30.53
N LEU A 25 -16.56 -11.29 31.19
CA LEU A 25 -15.54 -10.50 30.51
C LEU A 25 -14.60 -11.41 29.72
N LEU A 26 -14.12 -12.53 30.30
CA LEU A 26 -13.28 -13.48 29.59
C LEU A 26 -14.03 -14.08 28.40
N VAL A 27 -15.28 -14.52 28.58
CA VAL A 27 -16.10 -15.03 27.49
C VAL A 27 -16.30 -13.97 26.41
N ALA A 28 -16.58 -12.71 26.76
CA ALA A 28 -16.68 -11.63 25.78
C ALA A 28 -15.35 -11.41 25.04
N THR A 29 -14.22 -11.37 25.74
CA THR A 29 -12.89 -11.18 25.15
C THR A 29 -12.47 -12.33 24.24
N PHE A 30 -12.91 -13.57 24.49
CA PHE A 30 -12.61 -14.71 23.61
C PHE A 30 -13.66 -14.93 22.51
N ALA A 31 -14.93 -14.67 22.80
CA ALA A 31 -16.03 -14.81 21.84
C ALA A 31 -16.01 -13.71 20.78
N LEU A 32 -15.72 -12.47 21.17
CA LEU A 32 -15.67 -11.31 20.26
C LEU A 32 -14.67 -11.50 19.10
N PRO A 33 -13.38 -11.83 19.31
CA PRO A 33 -12.44 -12.06 18.21
C PRO A 33 -12.77 -13.32 17.42
N ARG A 34 -13.41 -14.33 18.02
CA ARG A 34 -13.82 -15.55 17.30
C ARG A 34 -15.06 -15.30 16.42
N LEU A 35 -15.97 -14.43 16.86
CA LEU A 35 -17.15 -14.00 16.11
C LEU A 35 -16.77 -13.01 15.00
N LEU A 36 -15.79 -12.12 15.26
CA LEU A 36 -15.22 -11.19 14.29
C LEU A 36 -14.28 -11.86 13.28
N LYS A 37 -13.68 -13.01 13.59
CA LYS A 37 -12.80 -13.75 12.66
C LYS A 37 -13.51 -14.29 11.40
N GLY A 38 -14.84 -14.36 11.40
CA GLY A 38 -15.64 -14.73 10.23
C GLY A 38 -16.31 -13.55 9.54
N VAL A 39 -16.13 -12.33 10.06
CA VAL A 39 -16.58 -11.09 9.43
C VAL A 39 -15.36 -10.52 8.73
N GLU A 40 -15.26 -10.72 7.42
CA GLU A 40 -14.46 -9.85 6.57
C GLU A 40 -15.02 -8.43 6.79
N LEU A 41 -14.35 -7.66 7.66
CA LEU A 41 -14.57 -6.23 7.73
C LEU A 41 -14.24 -5.71 6.33
N PRO A 42 -15.22 -5.20 5.56
CA PRO A 42 -14.90 -4.49 4.33
C PRO A 42 -13.91 -3.39 4.71
N PRO A 43 -12.81 -3.21 3.96
CA PRO A 43 -11.80 -2.20 4.28
C PRO A 43 -12.53 -0.88 4.52
N GLU A 44 -12.33 -0.30 5.72
CA GLU A 44 -13.05 0.90 6.13
C GLU A 44 -12.85 1.99 5.05
N PRO A 45 -13.89 2.38 4.29
CA PRO A 45 -13.73 3.29 3.17
C PRO A 45 -13.23 4.67 3.62
N SER A 46 -13.28 4.98 4.92
CA SER A 46 -12.74 6.21 5.50
C SER A 46 -11.21 6.28 5.47
N HIS A 47 -10.50 5.17 5.71
CA HIS A 47 -9.04 5.16 5.74
C HIS A 47 -8.45 5.28 4.32
N GLU A 48 -9.02 4.57 3.35
CA GLU A 48 -8.63 4.66 1.94
C GLU A 48 -8.89 6.07 1.40
N ARG A 49 -10.03 6.70 1.74
CA ARG A 49 -10.33 8.09 1.34
C ARG A 49 -9.38 9.12 1.97
N GLU A 50 -8.92 8.91 3.20
CA GLU A 50 -7.92 9.79 3.82
C GLU A 50 -6.55 9.64 3.16
N GLU A 51 -6.16 8.41 2.85
CA GLU A 51 -4.91 8.13 2.14
C GLU A 51 -4.93 8.71 0.73
N ASP A 52 -6.04 8.53 -0.01
CA ASP A 52 -6.22 9.08 -1.36
C ASP A 52 -6.15 10.61 -1.37
N ARG A 53 -6.80 11.27 -0.42
CA ARG A 53 -6.69 12.73 -0.25
C ARG A 53 -5.25 13.15 0.02
N GLY A 54 -4.53 12.41 0.86
CA GLY A 54 -3.11 12.64 1.13
C GLY A 54 -2.24 12.49 -0.13
N ARG A 55 -2.50 11.45 -0.93
CA ARG A 55 -1.80 11.18 -2.19
C ARG A 55 -2.08 12.26 -3.25
N VAL A 56 -3.33 12.68 -3.39
CA VAL A 56 -3.72 13.79 -4.29
C VAL A 56 -3.08 15.12 -3.85
N ALA A 57 -3.07 15.42 -2.55
CA ALA A 57 -2.43 16.61 -2.01
C ALA A 57 -0.91 16.59 -2.26
N ALA A 58 -0.25 15.45 -2.05
CA ALA A 58 1.18 15.28 -2.30
C ALA A 58 1.53 15.42 -3.79
N ALA A 59 0.75 14.79 -4.68
CA ALA A 59 0.93 14.91 -6.13
C ALA A 59 0.72 16.35 -6.62
N SER A 60 -0.27 17.05 -6.04
CA SER A 60 -0.53 18.47 -6.36
C SER A 60 0.60 19.38 -5.89
N ALA A 61 1.20 19.10 -4.72
CA ALA A 61 2.37 19.84 -4.24
C ALA A 61 3.60 19.60 -5.12
N ALA A 62 3.80 18.35 -5.57
CA ALA A 62 4.87 18.02 -6.52
C ALA A 62 4.70 18.75 -7.86
N LEU A 63 3.48 18.84 -8.38
CA LEU A 63 3.18 19.56 -9.62
C LEU A 63 3.60 21.04 -9.53
N ARG A 64 3.20 21.73 -8.46
CA ARG A 64 3.57 23.14 -8.23
C ARG A 64 5.08 23.33 -8.14
N ALA A 65 5.77 22.44 -7.41
CA ALA A 65 7.22 22.52 -7.28
C ALA A 65 7.94 22.32 -8.64
N ILE A 66 7.42 21.44 -9.50
CA ILE A 66 7.95 21.22 -10.84
C ILE A 66 7.69 22.44 -11.74
N GLU A 67 6.50 23.04 -11.65
CA GLU A 67 6.17 24.28 -12.35
C GLU A 67 7.13 25.42 -11.97
N ASP A 68 7.34 25.66 -10.67
CA ASP A 68 8.24 26.69 -10.14
C ASP A 68 9.68 26.49 -10.61
N VAL A 69 10.20 25.26 -10.51
CA VAL A 69 11.56 24.92 -10.96
C VAL A 69 11.67 25.03 -12.49
N SER A 70 10.64 24.62 -13.23
CA SER A 70 10.64 24.74 -14.69
C SER A 70 10.70 26.19 -15.16
N HIS A 71 9.96 27.09 -14.50
CA HIS A 71 10.00 28.52 -14.78
C HIS A 71 11.36 29.12 -14.45
N ALA A 72 11.93 28.79 -13.28
CA ALA A 72 13.26 29.26 -12.90
C ALA A 72 14.38 28.74 -13.82
N MET A 73 14.24 27.53 -14.37
CA MET A 73 15.22 26.94 -15.30
C MET A 73 15.08 27.45 -16.74
N ALA A 74 13.88 27.92 -17.12
CA ALA A 74 13.61 28.52 -18.43
C ALA A 74 14.16 29.96 -18.53
N GLU A 75 14.26 30.69 -17.41
CA GLU A 75 14.87 32.02 -17.38
C GLU A 75 16.39 31.97 -17.64
N GLY A 76 16.82 32.47 -18.81
CA GLY A 76 18.23 32.75 -19.09
C GLY A 76 19.05 31.63 -19.75
N LYS A 77 18.43 30.55 -20.26
CA LYS A 77 19.13 29.45 -20.94
C LYS A 77 18.77 29.31 -22.44
N PRO A 78 19.70 28.83 -23.29
CA PRO A 78 19.58 28.89 -24.75
C PRO A 78 18.57 27.90 -25.38
N ASN A 79 17.88 27.07 -24.59
CA ASN A 79 16.95 26.07 -25.15
C ASN A 79 15.71 25.85 -24.26
N PRO A 80 14.86 26.86 -24.07
CA PRO A 80 13.70 26.82 -23.16
C PRO A 80 12.69 25.72 -23.55
N ASP A 81 12.58 25.38 -24.84
CA ASP A 81 11.65 24.37 -25.36
C ASP A 81 11.97 22.95 -24.89
N LEU A 82 13.25 22.62 -24.65
CA LEU A 82 13.64 21.30 -24.14
C LEU A 82 13.23 21.13 -22.67
N TYR A 83 13.34 22.20 -21.87
CA TYR A 83 12.97 22.17 -20.45
C TYR A 83 11.46 22.11 -20.28
N SER A 84 10.70 22.83 -21.11
CA SER A 84 9.23 22.81 -21.08
C SER A 84 8.66 21.46 -21.53
N ASP A 85 9.25 20.80 -22.53
CA ASP A 85 8.84 19.46 -22.99
C ASP A 85 9.09 18.39 -21.91
N ILE A 86 10.29 18.39 -21.30
CA ILE A 86 10.62 17.46 -20.20
C ILE A 86 9.72 17.71 -18.99
N ALA A 87 9.50 18.97 -18.62
CA ALA A 87 8.60 19.34 -17.53
C ALA A 87 7.17 18.85 -17.82
N SER A 88 6.65 19.08 -19.03
CA SER A 88 5.30 18.65 -19.44
C SER A 88 5.12 17.14 -19.31
N ARG A 89 6.12 16.36 -19.75
CA ARG A 89 6.07 14.89 -19.64
C ARG A 89 6.06 14.40 -18.19
N ILE A 90 6.77 15.08 -17.29
CA ILE A 90 6.77 14.75 -15.85
C ILE A 90 5.45 15.17 -15.21
N MET A 91 4.93 16.35 -15.55
CA MET A 91 3.65 16.86 -15.05
C MET A 91 2.48 15.95 -15.43
N GLU A 92 2.52 15.34 -16.62
CA GLU A 92 1.49 14.40 -17.08
C GLU A 92 1.38 13.16 -16.17
N VAL A 93 2.51 12.63 -15.69
CA VAL A 93 2.52 11.51 -14.73
C VAL A 93 1.84 11.87 -13.42
N TYR A 94 2.06 13.10 -12.92
CA TYR A 94 1.40 13.57 -11.69
C TYR A 94 -0.08 13.87 -11.90
N ARG A 95 -0.48 14.38 -13.07
CA ARG A 95 -1.89 14.59 -13.41
C ARG A 95 -2.66 13.28 -13.49
N GLN A 96 -2.11 12.28 -14.19
CA GLN A 96 -2.71 10.95 -14.25
C GLN A 96 -2.90 10.37 -12.84
N ARG A 97 -1.91 10.54 -11.95
CA ARG A 97 -2.02 10.08 -10.56
C ARG A 97 -3.14 10.79 -9.81
N ILE A 98 -3.35 12.09 -10.02
CA ILE A 98 -4.46 12.84 -9.40
C ILE A 98 -5.81 12.33 -9.94
N GLU A 99 -5.92 12.12 -11.25
CA GLU A 99 -7.17 11.66 -11.88
C GLU A 99 -7.58 10.27 -11.40
N THR A 100 -6.64 9.33 -11.31
CA THR A 100 -6.91 7.97 -10.80
C THR A 100 -7.44 7.97 -9.37
N HIS A 101 -6.97 8.90 -8.52
CA HIS A 101 -7.38 8.96 -7.10
C HIS A 101 -8.55 9.92 -6.84
N THR A 102 -9.01 10.68 -7.85
CA THR A 102 -10.14 11.63 -7.70
C THR A 102 -11.47 11.01 -8.15
N ARG A 103 -11.44 9.99 -9.01
CA ARG A 103 -12.63 9.36 -9.62
C ARG A 103 -13.22 8.21 -8.79
N THR A 104 -13.06 8.24 -7.47
CA THR A 104 -13.39 7.12 -6.57
C THR A 104 -14.91 6.87 -6.42
N ASP A 105 -15.55 6.36 -7.46
CA ASP A 105 -16.75 5.52 -7.34
C ASP A 105 -16.29 4.09 -6.98
N GLU A 106 -17.08 3.32 -6.23
CA GLU A 106 -16.70 1.97 -5.74
C GLU A 106 -16.30 1.00 -6.85
N ASP A 107 -16.82 1.20 -8.07
CA ASP A 107 -16.44 0.46 -9.28
C ASP A 107 -15.00 0.78 -9.74
N ASP A 108 -14.50 2.00 -9.53
CA ASP A 108 -13.15 2.42 -9.90
C ASP A 108 -12.10 1.79 -8.98
N ALA A 109 -12.42 1.52 -7.71
CA ALA A 109 -11.51 0.82 -6.79
C ALA A 109 -11.33 -0.66 -7.14
N VAL A 110 -12.38 -1.33 -7.64
CA VAL A 110 -12.28 -2.72 -8.15
C VAL A 110 -11.54 -2.74 -9.48
N LEU A 111 -11.81 -1.77 -10.35
CA LEU A 111 -11.13 -1.65 -11.63
C LEU A 111 -9.63 -1.35 -11.46
N SER A 112 -9.26 -0.43 -10.56
CA SER A 112 -7.85 -0.12 -10.26
C SER A 112 -7.10 -1.33 -9.75
N ARG A 113 -7.69 -2.11 -8.83
CA ARG A 113 -7.08 -3.36 -8.35
C ARG A 113 -6.85 -4.38 -9.47
N LYS A 114 -7.78 -4.48 -10.42
CA LYS A 114 -7.62 -5.34 -11.61
C LYS A 114 -6.53 -4.83 -12.54
N ILE A 115 -6.45 -3.52 -12.75
CA ILE A 115 -5.39 -2.90 -13.56
C ILE A 115 -4.03 -3.17 -12.93
N ASP A 116 -3.87 -2.97 -11.63
CA ASP A 116 -2.62 -3.21 -10.90
C ASP A 116 -2.17 -4.68 -10.97
N ASP A 117 -3.11 -5.64 -10.87
CA ASP A 117 -2.82 -7.07 -11.01
C ASP A 117 -2.38 -7.41 -12.45
N VAL A 118 -3.05 -6.87 -13.46
CA VAL A 118 -2.68 -7.07 -14.87
C VAL A 118 -1.32 -6.46 -15.17
N GLU A 119 -1.06 -5.24 -14.70
CA GLU A 119 0.21 -4.55 -14.87
C GLU A 119 1.36 -5.33 -14.21
N ARG A 120 1.17 -5.79 -12.97
CA ARG A 120 2.14 -6.62 -12.25
C ARG A 120 2.46 -7.90 -13.02
N ARG A 121 1.46 -8.60 -13.55
CA ARG A 121 1.66 -9.82 -14.34
C ARG A 121 2.45 -9.56 -15.62
N LEU A 122 2.17 -8.46 -16.31
CA LEU A 122 2.91 -8.05 -17.51
C LEU A 122 4.37 -7.74 -17.19
N TRP A 123 4.64 -6.99 -16.12
CA TRP A 123 6.01 -6.70 -15.68
C TRP A 123 6.78 -7.96 -15.30
N LEU A 124 6.19 -8.85 -14.49
CA LEU A 124 6.83 -10.12 -14.10
C LEU A 124 7.12 -11.01 -15.33
N ALA A 125 6.21 -11.05 -16.31
CA ALA A 125 6.44 -11.78 -17.55
C ALA A 125 7.61 -11.21 -18.36
N GLY A 126 7.74 -9.87 -18.43
CA GLY A 126 8.85 -9.19 -19.08
C GLY A 126 10.20 -9.49 -18.41
N LEU A 127 10.27 -9.33 -17.08
CA LEU A 127 11.48 -9.61 -16.29
C LEU A 127 11.90 -11.08 -16.40
N ALA A 128 10.95 -12.01 -16.40
CA ALA A 128 11.23 -13.43 -16.59
C ALA A 128 11.83 -13.71 -17.99
N ALA A 129 11.34 -13.04 -19.04
CA ALA A 129 11.86 -13.16 -20.40
C ALA A 129 13.27 -12.56 -20.52
N GLU A 130 13.53 -11.40 -19.91
CA GLU A 130 14.87 -10.80 -19.85
C GLU A 130 15.87 -11.74 -19.18
N ARG A 131 15.48 -12.36 -18.06
CA ARG A 131 16.33 -13.31 -17.35
C ARG A 131 16.67 -14.54 -18.17
N ASP A 132 15.70 -15.09 -18.91
CA ASP A 132 15.94 -16.25 -19.76
C ASP A 132 16.89 -15.91 -20.92
N GLU A 133 16.72 -14.74 -21.54
CA GLU A 133 17.58 -14.27 -22.62
C GLU A 133 19.02 -14.04 -22.13
N LEU A 134 19.21 -13.38 -20.98
CA LEU A 134 20.52 -13.24 -20.34
C LEU A 134 21.14 -14.61 -20.03
N GLY A 135 20.34 -15.55 -19.54
CA GLY A 135 20.77 -16.92 -19.31
C GLY A 135 21.20 -17.64 -20.60
N ARG A 136 20.46 -17.44 -21.70
CA ARG A 136 20.78 -17.98 -23.02
C ARG A 136 22.08 -17.41 -23.57
N MET A 137 22.27 -16.10 -23.49
CA MET A 137 23.50 -15.41 -23.91
C MET A 137 24.72 -15.88 -23.10
N ALA A 138 24.56 -16.11 -21.80
CA ALA A 138 25.61 -16.66 -20.95
C ALA A 138 25.99 -18.10 -21.36
N ARG A 139 24.99 -18.97 -21.60
CA ARG A 139 25.23 -20.35 -22.10
C ARG A 139 25.89 -20.35 -23.48
N ALA A 140 25.56 -19.39 -24.34
CA ALA A 140 26.16 -19.21 -25.66
C ALA A 140 27.56 -18.55 -25.63
N ARG A 141 28.09 -18.21 -24.44
CA ARG A 141 29.34 -17.46 -24.24
C ARG A 141 29.40 -16.12 -24.99
N GLN A 142 28.24 -15.51 -25.24
CA GLN A 142 28.16 -14.17 -25.85
C GLN A 142 28.43 -13.07 -24.82
N ILE A 143 28.23 -13.38 -23.54
CA ILE A 143 28.53 -12.51 -22.39
C ILE A 143 29.35 -13.29 -21.37
N ASP A 144 30.26 -12.58 -20.70
CA ASP A 144 31.06 -13.15 -19.63
C ASP A 144 30.18 -13.56 -18.42
N GLU A 145 30.59 -14.61 -17.70
CA GLU A 145 29.81 -15.16 -16.58
C GLU A 145 29.67 -14.17 -15.42
N VAL A 146 30.65 -13.28 -15.21
CA VAL A 146 30.55 -12.23 -14.20
C VAL A 146 29.52 -11.18 -14.62
N THR A 147 29.56 -10.76 -15.89
CA THR A 147 28.60 -9.80 -16.47
C THR A 147 27.18 -10.35 -16.45
N ALA A 148 26.99 -11.61 -16.86
CA ALA A 148 25.69 -12.28 -16.84
C ALA A 148 25.09 -12.36 -15.43
N ARG A 149 25.90 -12.75 -14.43
CA ARG A 149 25.44 -12.79 -13.03
C ARG A 149 25.07 -11.41 -12.49
N ARG A 150 25.81 -10.36 -12.88
CA ARG A 150 25.48 -9.00 -12.47
C ARG A 150 24.15 -8.55 -13.07
N MET A 151 23.96 -8.74 -14.37
CA MET A 151 22.73 -8.35 -15.07
C MET A 151 21.50 -9.12 -14.58
N ILE A 152 21.63 -10.44 -14.37
CA ILE A 152 20.54 -11.25 -13.79
C ILE A 152 20.17 -10.75 -12.40
N ARG A 153 21.16 -10.42 -11.56
CA ARG A 153 20.91 -9.86 -10.22
C ARG A 153 20.23 -8.49 -10.29
N GLU A 154 20.55 -7.65 -11.27
CA GLU A 154 19.86 -6.37 -11.49
C GLU A 154 18.37 -6.60 -11.82
N VAL A 155 18.07 -7.57 -12.69
CA VAL A 155 16.69 -7.98 -13.03
C VAL A 155 15.96 -8.55 -11.80
N ASP A 156 16.60 -9.43 -11.04
CA ASP A 156 16.02 -10.00 -9.81
C ASP A 156 15.69 -8.90 -8.77
N LEU A 157 16.52 -7.85 -8.66
CA LEU A 157 16.26 -6.70 -7.79
C LEU A 157 15.05 -5.88 -8.26
N GLN A 158 14.81 -5.78 -9.58
CA GLN A 158 13.63 -5.13 -10.11
C GLN A 158 12.36 -5.94 -9.83
N GLU A 159 12.45 -7.28 -9.86
CA GLU A 159 11.34 -8.18 -9.55
C GLU A 159 10.82 -8.00 -8.11
N LEU A 160 11.72 -7.74 -7.15
CA LEU A 160 11.36 -7.44 -5.75
C LEU A 160 10.49 -6.18 -5.58
N ARG A 161 10.43 -5.29 -6.57
CA ARG A 161 9.55 -4.11 -6.54
C ARG A 161 8.09 -4.47 -6.87
N TYR A 162 7.87 -5.61 -7.50
CA TYR A 162 6.57 -6.06 -8.01
C TYR A 162 6.01 -7.29 -7.28
N LEU A 163 6.75 -7.85 -6.32
CA LEU A 163 6.27 -8.86 -5.35
C LEU A 163 5.65 -8.17 -4.13
#